data_AF-A0A6J4PLA7-F1
#
_entry.id   AF-A0A6J4PLA7-F1
#
_cell.length_a   1.000
_cell.length_b   1.000
_cell.length_c   1.000
_cell.angle_alpha   90.00
_cell.angle_beta   90.00
_cell.angle_gamma   90.00
#
_symmetry.space_group_name_H-M   'P 1'
#
loop_
_entity.id
_entity.type
_entity.pdbx_description
1 polymer ?
#
loop_
_entity_poly.entity_id
_entity_poly.type
_entity_poly.pdbx_seq_one_letter_code
_entity_poly.pdbx_strand_id
1 'polypeptide(L)' 'VFVDLCYLGRLVRPGGVVFLDDYQLPAVERAASFFLRNLGWELEEVSEWDELHQWAVLRTSTAPDARPFGYYVDF' A
#
# COMPACT_ATOMS: atom_id res chain seq x y z
N VAL A 1 -6.25 -2.35 -7.91
CA VAL A 1 -5.34 -1.81 -6.88
C VAL A 1 -4.99 -2.80 -5.77
N PHE A 2 -5.94 -3.35 -5.00
CA PHE A 2 -5.58 -4.18 -3.83
C PHE A 2 -4.72 -5.40 -4.17
N VAL A 3 -5.15 -6.19 -5.15
CA VAL A 3 -4.41 -7.37 -5.62
C VAL A 3 -3.05 -6.97 -6.21
N ASP A 4 -2.98 -5.82 -6.89
CA ASP A 4 -1.73 -5.29 -7.44
C ASP A 4 -0.73 -4.98 -6.32
N LEU A 5 -1.16 -4.28 -5.26
CA LEU A 5 -0.33 -4.02 -4.07
C LEU A 5 0.13 -5.30 -3.37
N CYS A 6 -0.74 -6.33 -3.32
CA CYS A 6 -0.37 -7.65 -2.78
C CYS A 6 0.78 -8.29 -3.57
N TYR A 7 0.72 -8.26 -4.90
CA TYR A 7 1.79 -8.80 -5.74
C TYR A 7 3.04 -7.91 -5.74
N LEU A 8 2.90 -6.59 -5.70
CA LEU A 8 4.03 -5.67 -5.59
C LEU A 8 4.81 -5.89 -4.29
N GLY A 9 4.15 -6.20 -3.17
CA GLY A 9 4.80 -6.61 -1.93
C GLY A 9 5.66 -7.88 -2.02
N ARG A 10 5.45 -8.70 -3.06
CA ARG A 10 6.22 -9.92 -3.32
C ARG A 10 7.27 -9.72 -4.41
N LEU A 11 7.01 -8.84 -5.36
CA LEU A 11 7.86 -8.61 -6.53
C LEU A 11 8.94 -7.54 -6.27
N VAL A 12 8.57 -6.48 -5.56
CA VAL A 12 9.49 -5.39 -5.21
C VAL A 12 10.40 -5.88 -4.08
N ARG A 13 11.69 -5.51 -4.14
CA ARG A 13 12.65 -5.81 -3.05
C ARG A 13 12.11 -5.31 -1.70
N PRO A 14 12.42 -5.99 -0.57
CA PRO A 14 12.03 -5.49 0.75
C PRO A 14 12.52 -4.05 0.97
N GLY A 15 11.66 -3.20 1.54
CA GLY A 15 11.95 -1.76 1.70
C GLY A 15 11.93 -0.96 0.38
N GLY A 16 11.41 -1.51 -0.71
CA GLY A 16 11.28 -0.82 -1.98
C GLY A 16 10.12 0.18 -2.00
N VAL A 17 10.05 0.98 -3.06
CA VAL A 17 9.08 2.07 -3.20
C VAL A 17 8.04 1.72 -4.25
N VAL A 18 6.78 1.99 -3.94
CA VAL A 18 5.62 1.90 -4.84
C VAL A 18 4.99 3.29 -4.93
N PHE A 19 4.88 3.82 -6.15
CA PHE A 19 4.05 4.99 -6.43
C PHE A 19 2.63 4.54 -6.72
N LEU A 20 1.68 5.11 -5.99
CA LEU A 20 0.25 4.82 -6.11
C LEU A 20 -0.49 6.04 -6.63
N ASP A 21 -1.05 5.89 -7.82
CA ASP A 21 -1.84 6.91 -8.50
C ASP A 21 -3.28 6.96 -7.99
N ASP A 22 -3.97 8.06 -8.25
CA ASP A 22 -5.39 8.27 -7.92
C ASP A 22 -5.74 8.02 -6.44
N TYR A 23 -4.82 8.39 -5.54
CA TYR A 23 -4.94 8.17 -4.10
C TYR A 23 -6.15 8.88 -3.48
N GLN A 24 -6.62 9.96 -4.10
CA GLN A 24 -7.83 10.68 -3.71
C GLN A 24 -9.11 9.82 -3.84
N LEU A 25 -9.08 8.73 -4.61
CA LEU A 25 -10.24 7.85 -4.75
C LEU A 25 -10.39 6.98 -3.50
N PRO A 26 -11.56 6.98 -2.82
CA PRO A 26 -11.74 6.26 -1.55
C PRO A 26 -11.42 4.77 -1.63
N ALA A 27 -11.67 4.11 -2.77
CA ALA A 27 -11.35 2.70 -2.96
C ALA A 27 -9.83 2.44 -3.02
N VAL A 28 -9.05 3.39 -3.54
CA VAL A 28 -7.59 3.32 -3.65
C VAL A 28 -6.97 3.54 -2.27
N GLU A 29 -7.37 4.61 -1.58
CA GLU A 29 -6.96 4.89 -0.20
C GLU A 29 -7.26 3.69 0.72
N ARG A 30 -8.48 3.14 0.61
CA ARG A 30 -8.92 1.99 1.40
C ARG A 30 -8.08 0.74 1.14
N ALA A 31 -7.70 0.50 -0.11
CA ALA A 31 -6.84 -0.63 -0.43
C ALA A 31 -5.44 -0.44 0.17
N ALA A 32 -4.86 0.75 0.05
CA ALA A 32 -3.56 1.07 0.64
C ALA A 32 -3.57 0.96 2.17
N SER A 33 -4.67 1.37 2.83
CA SER A 33 -4.77 1.35 4.29
C SER A 33 -4.54 -0.04 4.90
N PHE A 34 -4.92 -1.10 4.19
CA PHE A 34 -4.63 -2.47 4.63
C PHE A 34 -3.13 -2.73 4.73
N PHE A 35 -2.35 -2.35 3.71
CA PHE A 35 -0.91 -2.58 3.70
C PHE A 35 -0.20 -1.75 4.76
N LEU A 36 -0.63 -0.48 4.91
CA LEU A 36 -0.09 0.42 5.92
C LEU A 36 -0.35 -0.07 7.34
N ARG A 37 -1.57 -0.51 7.64
CA ARG A 37 -1.97 -0.92 9.00
C ARG A 37 -1.60 -2.34 9.35
N ASN A 38 -1.62 -3.26 8.38
CA ASN A 38 -1.51 -4.69 8.65
C ASN A 38 -0.24 -5.33 8.11
N LEU A 39 0.49 -4.71 7.19
CA LEU A 39 1.68 -5.32 6.56
C LEU A 39 2.97 -4.57 6.87
N GLY A 40 2.94 -3.54 7.72
CA GLY A 40 4.12 -2.75 8.07
C GLY A 40 4.71 -2.02 6.87
N TRP A 41 3.87 -1.65 5.91
CA TRP A 41 4.25 -0.68 4.88
C TRP A 41 4.15 0.73 5.46
N GLU A 42 4.88 1.66 4.88
CA GLU A 42 4.92 3.05 5.33
C GLU A 42 4.41 3.98 4.23
N LEU A 43 3.70 5.04 4.63
CA LEU A 43 3.32 6.13 3.75
C LEU A 43 4.40 7.21 3.87
N GLU A 44 5.18 7.41 2.81
CA GLU A 44 6.30 8.35 2.84
C GLU A 44 5.88 9.76 2.44
N GLU A 45 5.02 9.86 1.42
CA GLU A 45 4.59 11.12 0.85
C GLU A 45 3.20 10.96 0.24
N VAL A 46 2.43 12.04 0.29
CA VAL A 46 1.20 12.21 -0.48
C VAL A 46 1.32 13.58 -1.14
N SER A 47 1.04 13.65 -2.43
CA SER A 47 1.02 14.92 -3.12
C SER A 47 -0.04 15.85 -2.55
N GLU A 48 0.13 17.15 -2.80
CA GLU A 48 -1.01 18.06 -2.66
C GLU A 48 -2.16 17.54 -3.52
N TRP A 49 -3.38 17.72 -3.01
CA TRP A 49 -4.56 17.40 -3.77
C TRP A 49 -4.84 18.56 -4.72
N ASP A 50 -4.63 18.35 -6.02
CA ASP A 50 -5.23 19.21 -7.03
C ASP A 50 -6.61 18.64 -7.43
N GLU A 51 -7.50 19.47 -7.98
CA GLU A 51 -8.90 19.08 -8.27
C GLU A 51 -9.03 17.86 -9.21
N LEU A 52 -7.94 17.36 -9.79
CA LEU A 52 -7.90 16.26 -10.73
C LEU A 52 -7.12 15.05 -10.23
N HIS A 53 -6.17 15.22 -9.30
CA HIS A 53 -5.16 14.20 -9.06
C HIS A 53 -4.51 14.28 -7.67
N GLN A 54 -4.24 13.10 -7.10
CA GLN A 54 -3.40 12.91 -5.93
C GLN A 54 -2.67 11.57 -6.04
N TRP A 55 -1.39 11.56 -5.73
CA TRP A 55 -0.61 10.31 -5.66
C TRP A 55 -0.01 10.13 -4.26
N ALA A 56 0.35 8.90 -3.95
CA ALA A 56 1.01 8.52 -2.71
C ALA A 56 2.27 7.68 -2.98
N VAL A 57 3.27 7.84 -2.13
CA VAL A 57 4.51 7.06 -2.11
C VAL A 57 4.46 6.11 -0.92
N LEU A 58 4.52 4.82 -1.21
CA LEU A 58 4.50 3.76 -0.20
C LEU A 58 5.84 3.06 -0.17
N ARG A 59 6.37 2.80 1.03
CA ARG A 59 7.52 1.91 1.25
C ARG A 59 7.03 0.53 1.67
N THR A 60 7.46 -0.51 0.94
CA THR A 60 7.13 -1.90 1.30
C THR A 60 7.86 -2.31 2.56
N SER A 61 7.30 -3.29 3.30
CA SER A 61 7.96 -3.80 4.50
C SER A 61 9.34 -4.36 4.20
N THR A 62 10.26 -4.20 5.16
CA THR A 62 11.57 -4.85 5.14
C THR A 62 11.51 -6.30 5.65
N ALA A 63 10.43 -6.68 6.33
CA ALA A 63 10.19 -8.02 6.83
C ALA A 63 9.13 -8.75 5.98
N PRO A 64 9.31 -10.06 5.72
CA PRO A 64 8.29 -10.84 5.03
C PRO A 64 7.05 -11.01 5.93
N ASP A 65 5.86 -11.01 5.33
CA ASP A 65 4.65 -11.42 6.03
C ASP A 65 4.66 -12.94 6.24
N ALA A 66 4.75 -13.37 7.50
CA ALA A 66 4.80 -14.77 7.90
C ALA A 66 3.44 -15.31 8.38
N ARG A 67 2.37 -14.52 8.32
CA ARG A 67 1.05 -14.95 8.78
C ARG A 67 0.49 -16.06 7.86
N PRO A 68 -0.21 -17.05 8.43
CA PRO A 68 -0.81 -18.12 7.64
C PRO A 68 -2.00 -17.60 6.83
N PHE A 69 -2.33 -18.28 5.72
CA PHE A 69 -3.42 -17.89 4.81
C PHE A 69 -4.79 -17.70 5.50
N GLY A 70 -5.08 -18.48 6.54
CA GLY A 70 -6.33 -18.38 7.31
C GLY A 70 -6.34 -17.28 8.37
N TYR A 71 -5.25 -16.51 8.51
CA TYR A 71 -5.18 -15.42 9.48
C TYR A 71 -5.98 -14.22 8.99
N TYR A 72 -7.11 -13.97 9.63
CA TYR A 72 -7.96 -12.82 9.33
C TYR A 72 -7.46 -11.57 10.03
N VAL A 73 -7.37 -10.48 9.29
CA VAL A 73 -7.20 -9.12 9.83
C VAL A 73 -8.26 -8.24 9.22
N ASP A 74 -8.74 -7.29 10.03
CA ASP A 74 -9.68 -6.31 9.54
C ASP A 74 -9.04 -5.48 8.44
N PHE A 75 -9.84 -5.24 7.41
CA PHE A 75 -9.49 -4.30 6.37
C PHE A 75 -9.43 -2.91 6.97
#